data_AF-A0A514LHS8-F1
#
_entry.id   AF-A0A514LHS8-F1
#
_cell.length_a   1.000
_cell.length_b   1.000
_cell.length_c   1.000
_cell.angle_alpha   90.00
_cell.angle_beta   90.00
_cell.angle_gamma   90.00
#
_symmetry.space_group_name_H-M   'P 1'
#
loop_
_entity.id
_entity.type
_entity.pdbx_description
1 polymer ?
#
loop_
_entity_poly.entity_id
_entity_poly.type
_entity_poly.pdbx_seq_one_letter_code
_entity_poly.pdbx_strand_id
1 'polypeptide(L)'
;MVRHRWWLLLIGLGILVVGCSKGTFTGSLEEIADDKPKEEMDAAPPTVEGESSISFLDVGQGDSTLIQEGNTTILIDTGRHDDDAIFDHLETHGVTDIDLLVFTHPHADHIGNGDKIVEAYEPEEVWMDGNETDGYI
;
A
#
# COMPACT_ATOMS: atom_id res chain seq x y z
N MET A 1 49.06 -29.54 -28.40
CA MET A 1 48.88 -28.14 -27.91
C MET A 1 47.77 -28.16 -26.87
N VAL A 2 48.07 -28.45 -25.60
CA VAL A 2 48.32 -27.49 -24.48
C VAL A 2 47.13 -26.53 -24.31
N ARG A 3 46.09 -26.89 -23.53
CA ARG A 3 45.79 -26.53 -22.11
C ARG A 3 45.69 -24.99 -21.91
N HIS A 4 44.60 -24.40 -21.42
CA HIS A 4 44.14 -24.44 -20.02
C HIS A 4 42.65 -24.10 -19.84
N ARG A 5 42.04 -24.84 -18.89
CA ARG A 5 40.73 -24.60 -18.27
C ARG A 5 40.83 -23.44 -17.26
N TRP A 6 39.67 -22.84 -16.98
CA TRP A 6 39.28 -22.28 -15.68
C TRP A 6 40.33 -21.50 -14.89
N TRP A 7 40.26 -20.17 -14.95
CA TRP A 7 40.58 -19.20 -13.89
C TRP A 7 39.74 -17.97 -14.27
N LEU A 8 38.74 -17.52 -13.52
CA LEU A 8 38.92 -16.66 -12.35
C LEU A 8 37.63 -16.67 -11.51
N LEU A 9 37.60 -17.54 -10.51
CA LEU A 9 36.81 -17.36 -9.29
C LEU A 9 37.84 -17.10 -8.17
N LEU A 10 37.53 -16.11 -7.31
CA LEU A 10 38.07 -15.88 -5.95
C LEU A 10 39.41 -15.16 -5.78
N ILE A 11 39.34 -13.83 -5.56
CA ILE A 11 40.06 -13.11 -4.48
C ILE A 11 39.13 -11.96 -4.07
N GLY A 12 38.72 -11.73 -2.83
CA GLY A 12 39.03 -12.36 -1.56
C GLY A 12 38.11 -11.76 -0.48
N LEU A 13 37.64 -12.66 0.37
CA LEU A 13 36.92 -12.45 1.62
C LEU A 13 37.76 -11.66 2.66
N GLY A 14 37.11 -10.80 3.45
CA GLY A 14 37.63 -10.19 4.69
C GLY A 14 37.67 -8.65 4.60
N ILE A 15 37.01 -7.87 5.46
CA ILE A 15 37.07 -7.92 6.92
C ILE A 15 35.73 -7.39 7.49
N LEU A 16 35.15 -8.22 8.36
CA LEU A 16 34.17 -7.87 9.39
C LEU A 16 34.92 -7.19 10.54
N VAL A 17 34.39 -6.12 11.16
CA VAL A 17 34.42 -5.80 12.61
C VAL A 17 34.09 -4.31 12.85
N VAL A 18 32.90 -4.10 13.42
CA VAL A 18 32.51 -3.21 14.54
C VAL A 18 33.14 -1.81 14.65
N GLY A 19 32.27 -0.80 14.58
CA GLY A 19 32.51 0.54 15.11
C GLY A 19 31.24 1.18 15.67
N CYS A 20 30.89 0.85 16.92
CA CYS A 20 29.96 1.65 17.73
C CYS A 20 30.64 2.99 18.08
N SER A 21 30.07 4.11 17.64
CA SER A 21 30.39 5.42 18.22
C SER A 21 29.18 5.91 19.02
N LYS A 22 29.29 5.83 20.35
CA LYS A 22 28.42 6.56 21.27
C LYS A 22 28.81 8.03 21.19
N GLY A 23 28.14 8.78 20.32
CA GLY A 23 28.24 10.23 20.29
C GLY A 23 27.42 10.84 21.43
N THR A 24 28.03 11.04 22.59
CA THR A 24 27.53 12.01 23.59
C THR A 24 27.74 13.42 23.03
N PHE A 25 26.68 14.03 22.52
CA PHE A 25 26.66 15.46 22.22
C PHE A 25 26.33 16.22 23.51
N THR A 26 27.37 16.73 24.16
CA THR A 26 27.23 17.66 25.29
C THR A 26 27.13 19.08 24.73
N GLY A 27 25.93 19.64 24.71
CA GLY A 27 25.70 21.05 24.45
C GLY A 27 24.85 21.63 25.57
N SER A 28 25.51 22.15 26.60
CA SER A 28 24.90 22.96 27.66
C SER A 28 24.68 24.36 27.13
N LEU A 29 23.43 24.80 27.07
CA LEU A 29 23.07 26.21 27.17
C LEU A 29 21.88 26.27 28.14
N GLU A 30 22.13 26.88 29.28
CA GLU A 30 21.18 27.07 30.37
C GLU A 30 20.02 27.97 29.94
N GLU A 31 18.82 27.56 30.39
CA GLU A 31 17.78 28.36 31.02
C GLU A 31 17.42 29.74 30.39
N ILE A 32 16.32 29.74 29.62
CA ILE A 32 15.42 30.89 29.56
C ILE A 32 14.07 30.40 30.10
N ALA A 33 13.85 30.61 31.39
CA ALA A 33 12.54 30.54 32.00
C ALA A 33 11.84 31.88 31.77
N ASP A 34 10.81 31.93 30.92
CA ASP A 34 9.65 32.82 31.12
C ASP A 34 8.46 32.38 30.24
N ASP A 35 7.39 32.00 30.93
CA ASP A 35 5.96 32.18 30.64
C ASP A 35 5.45 32.26 29.18
N LYS A 36 4.63 31.27 28.78
CA LYS A 36 3.30 31.41 28.11
C LYS A 36 2.76 30.10 27.52
N PRO A 37 1.45 30.02 27.24
CA PRO A 37 0.34 29.69 28.11
C PRO A 37 0.04 28.18 28.09
N LYS A 38 -0.70 27.68 29.09
CA LYS A 38 -1.38 26.38 28.95
C LYS A 38 -2.44 26.53 27.87
N GLU A 39 -2.12 26.07 26.66
CA GLU A 39 -3.13 25.66 25.70
C GLU A 39 -3.90 24.51 26.37
N GLU A 40 -5.11 24.81 26.84
CA GLU A 40 -6.14 23.79 27.02
C GLU A 40 -6.28 23.10 25.67
N MET A 41 -5.69 21.92 25.55
CA MET A 41 -5.99 21.00 24.47
C MET A 41 -7.40 20.47 24.74
N ASP A 42 -8.38 21.30 24.39
CA ASP A 42 -9.79 20.94 24.35
C ASP A 42 -9.93 19.62 23.60
N ALA A 43 -10.53 18.65 24.30
CA ALA A 43 -10.94 17.32 23.89
C ALA A 43 -10.33 16.79 22.57
N ALA A 44 -9.49 15.76 22.70
CA ALA A 44 -9.16 14.89 21.57
C ALA A 44 -10.43 14.58 20.76
N PRO A 45 -10.37 14.65 19.42
CA PRO A 45 -11.53 14.32 18.59
C PRO A 45 -12.06 12.95 19.01
N PRO A 46 -13.38 12.74 18.94
CA PRO A 46 -13.97 11.46 19.36
C PRO A 46 -13.21 10.34 18.68
N THR A 47 -12.59 9.46 19.49
CA THR A 47 -12.01 8.23 18.97
C THR A 47 -13.16 7.42 18.42
N VAL A 48 -13.16 7.22 17.10
CA VAL A 48 -14.12 6.31 16.47
C VAL A 48 -13.73 4.92 16.96
N GLU A 49 -14.54 4.35 17.83
CA GLU A 49 -14.34 3.00 18.35
C GLU A 49 -14.68 2.00 17.23
N GLY A 50 -13.65 1.39 16.63
CA GLY A 50 -13.77 0.44 15.53
C GLY A 50 -12.40 0.06 14.98
N GLU A 51 -12.25 -1.16 14.49
CA GLU A 51 -11.06 -1.55 13.73
C GLU A 51 -11.32 -1.26 12.25
N SER A 52 -10.59 -0.28 11.70
CA SER A 52 -10.62 0.05 10.27
C SER A 52 -9.27 -0.35 9.66
N SER A 53 -9.29 -0.98 8.48
CA SER A 53 -8.09 -1.42 7.75
C SER A 53 -8.05 -0.83 6.35
N ILE A 54 -6.83 -0.61 5.88
CA ILE A 54 -6.55 -0.22 4.49
C ILE A 54 -5.43 -1.15 4.01
N SER A 55 -5.71 -1.91 2.96
CA SER A 55 -4.80 -2.87 2.34
C SER A 55 -4.52 -2.47 0.88
N PHE A 56 -3.26 -2.22 0.56
CA PHE A 56 -2.81 -2.06 -0.83
C PHE A 56 -2.49 -3.46 -1.37
N LEU A 57 -3.28 -3.92 -2.35
CA LEU A 57 -3.21 -5.29 -2.83
C LEU A 57 -2.12 -5.41 -3.90
N ASP A 58 -1.28 -6.43 -3.78
CA ASP A 58 -0.25 -6.72 -4.79
C ASP A 58 -0.90 -7.45 -5.99
N VAL A 59 -1.40 -6.66 -6.93
CA VAL A 59 -2.03 -7.12 -8.18
C VAL A 59 -1.06 -7.05 -9.37
N GLY A 60 0.25 -7.07 -9.09
CA GLY A 60 1.29 -6.95 -10.10
C GLY A 60 1.41 -5.52 -10.63
N GLN A 61 1.10 -5.32 -11.92
CA GLN A 61 1.16 -3.99 -12.53
C GLN A 61 -0.25 -3.38 -12.51
N GLY A 62 -0.38 -2.19 -11.94
CA GLY A 62 -1.67 -1.53 -11.73
C GLY A 62 -1.93 -1.27 -10.26
N ASP A 63 -3.15 -0.82 -9.94
CA ASP A 63 -3.55 -0.50 -8.58
C ASP A 63 -4.76 -1.33 -8.14
N SER A 64 -4.78 -1.68 -6.85
CA SER A 64 -5.99 -2.10 -6.14
C SER A 64 -5.83 -1.83 -4.64
N THR A 65 -6.84 -1.22 -4.04
CA THR A 65 -6.86 -0.88 -2.62
C THR A 65 -8.18 -1.35 -2.00
N LEU A 66 -8.07 -2.09 -0.91
CA LEU A 66 -9.20 -2.57 -0.12
C LEU A 66 -9.28 -1.76 1.19
N ILE A 67 -10.46 -1.27 1.51
CA ILE A 67 -10.76 -0.60 2.78
C ILE A 67 -11.89 -1.39 3.46
N GLN A 68 -11.70 -1.73 4.74
CA GLN A 68 -12.71 -2.41 5.54
C GLN A 68 -12.91 -1.67 6.86
N GLU A 69 -14.17 -1.45 7.23
CA GLU A 69 -14.56 -0.87 8.52
C GLU A 69 -15.86 -1.51 9.01
N GLY A 70 -15.79 -2.32 10.06
CA GLY A 70 -16.95 -3.08 10.55
C GLY A 70 -17.49 -4.04 9.48
N ASN A 71 -18.68 -3.74 8.95
CA ASN A 71 -19.32 -4.51 7.88
C ASN A 71 -19.17 -3.86 6.50
N THR A 72 -18.56 -2.68 6.42
CA THR A 72 -18.38 -1.94 5.18
C THR A 72 -17.09 -2.36 4.49
N THR A 73 -17.17 -2.67 3.20
CA THR A 73 -16.08 -3.05 2.30
C THR A 73 -16.09 -2.13 1.08
N ILE A 74 -14.98 -1.42 0.88
CA ILE A 74 -14.76 -0.58 -0.30
C ILE A 74 -13.56 -1.12 -1.06
N LEU A 75 -13.74 -1.36 -2.36
CA LEU A 75 -12.69 -1.74 -3.28
C LEU A 75 -12.43 -0.60 -4.26
N ILE A 76 -11.17 -0.16 -4.36
CA ILE A 76 -10.73 0.88 -5.29
C ILE A 76 -9.78 0.23 -6.29
N ASP A 77 -10.13 0.24 -7.57
CA ASP A 77 -9.44 -0.41 -8.68
C ASP A 77 -9.24 -1.94 -8.49
N THR A 78 -8.93 -2.62 -9.59
CA THR A 78 -9.00 -4.08 -9.72
C THR A 78 -7.80 -4.71 -10.42
N GLY A 79 -6.75 -3.93 -10.66
CA GLY A 79 -5.56 -4.38 -11.40
C GLY A 79 -5.87 -4.70 -12.87
N ARG A 80 -5.08 -5.62 -13.45
CA ARG A 80 -5.14 -6.00 -14.87
C ARG A 80 -6.00 -7.22 -15.15
N HIS A 81 -6.58 -7.25 -16.34
CA HIS A 81 -7.41 -8.38 -16.82
C HIS A 81 -6.67 -9.73 -16.96
N ASP A 82 -5.35 -9.71 -17.12
CA ASP A 82 -4.49 -10.89 -17.30
C ASP A 82 -3.81 -11.37 -16.01
N ASP A 83 -4.14 -10.76 -14.87
CA ASP A 83 -3.66 -11.16 -13.55
C ASP A 83 -4.84 -11.21 -12.56
N ASP A 84 -5.21 -12.42 -12.13
CA ASP A 84 -6.34 -12.68 -11.24
C ASP A 84 -5.95 -12.69 -9.75
N ALA A 85 -4.72 -12.28 -9.39
CA ALA A 85 -4.23 -12.30 -8.00
C ALA A 85 -5.14 -11.53 -7.01
N ILE A 86 -5.92 -10.56 -7.50
CA ILE A 86 -6.91 -9.85 -6.68
C ILE A 86 -7.90 -10.78 -5.99
N PHE A 87 -8.33 -11.87 -6.64
CA PHE A 87 -9.31 -12.79 -6.04
C PHE A 87 -8.73 -13.52 -4.83
N ASP A 88 -7.47 -13.95 -4.90
CA ASP A 88 -6.76 -14.56 -3.77
C ASP A 88 -6.61 -13.57 -2.59
N HIS A 89 -6.35 -12.29 -2.91
CA HIS A 89 -6.27 -11.24 -1.90
C HIS A 89 -7.62 -10.98 -1.23
N LEU A 90 -8.70 -10.88 -2.00
CA LEU A 90 -10.06 -10.67 -1.47
C LEU A 90 -10.49 -11.85 -0.59
N GLU A 91 -10.21 -13.09 -1.01
CA GLU A 91 -10.45 -14.29 -0.19
C GLU A 91 -9.64 -14.26 1.11
N THR A 92 -8.35 -13.92 1.04
CA THR A 92 -7.46 -13.86 2.21
C THR A 92 -7.90 -12.78 3.22
N HIS A 93 -8.49 -11.68 2.75
CA HIS A 93 -9.05 -10.62 3.58
C HIS A 93 -10.49 -10.90 4.04
N GLY A 94 -11.05 -12.06 3.70
CA GLY A 94 -12.40 -12.46 4.11
C GLY A 94 -13.50 -11.62 3.48
N VAL A 95 -13.26 -11.05 2.29
CA VAL A 95 -14.27 -10.29 1.56
C VAL A 95 -15.35 -11.24 1.07
N THR A 96 -16.60 -10.91 1.39
CA THR A 96 -17.79 -11.68 1.01
C THR A 96 -18.77 -10.84 0.21
N ASP A 97 -18.82 -9.54 0.49
CA ASP A 97 -19.63 -8.54 -0.18
C ASP A 97 -18.79 -7.27 -0.40
N ILE A 98 -19.16 -6.44 -1.38
CA ILE A 98 -18.52 -5.14 -1.67
C ILE A 98 -19.61 -4.07 -1.68
N ASP A 99 -19.61 -3.15 -0.70
CA ASP A 99 -20.58 -2.06 -0.65
C ASP A 99 -20.30 -1.01 -1.74
N LEU A 100 -19.02 -0.73 -1.99
CA LEU A 100 -18.62 0.26 -2.99
C LEU A 100 -17.41 -0.20 -3.79
N LEU A 101 -17.58 -0.28 -5.10
CA LEU A 101 -16.50 -0.43 -6.06
C LEU A 101 -16.21 0.92 -6.74
N VAL A 102 -14.98 1.41 -6.63
CA VAL A 102 -14.53 2.66 -7.25
C VAL A 102 -13.51 2.37 -8.32
N PHE A 103 -13.71 2.89 -9.53
CA PHE A 103 -12.69 2.95 -10.56
C PHE A 103 -12.15 4.37 -10.70
N THR A 104 -10.83 4.53 -10.54
CA THR A 104 -10.19 5.84 -10.54
C THR A 104 -10.14 6.46 -11.93
N HIS A 105 -9.90 5.65 -12.95
CA HIS A 105 -9.86 6.03 -14.37
C HIS A 105 -9.90 4.79 -15.27
N PRO A 106 -10.28 4.88 -16.56
CA PRO A 106 -10.60 3.71 -17.38
C PRO A 106 -9.39 3.01 -18.01
N HIS A 107 -8.22 3.01 -17.36
CA HIS A 107 -7.05 2.29 -17.87
C HIS A 107 -7.08 0.80 -17.51
N ALA A 108 -6.53 -0.03 -18.39
CA ALA A 108 -6.61 -1.49 -18.32
C ALA A 108 -5.91 -2.11 -17.10
N ASP A 109 -4.98 -1.38 -16.48
CA ASP A 109 -4.28 -1.72 -15.25
C ASP A 109 -5.01 -1.27 -13.98
N HIS A 110 -6.19 -0.67 -14.11
CA HIS A 110 -7.06 -0.28 -13.00
C HIS A 110 -8.42 -0.99 -13.09
N ILE A 111 -9.05 -1.02 -14.26
CA ILE A 111 -10.39 -1.61 -14.43
C ILE A 111 -10.37 -3.07 -14.88
N GLY A 112 -9.19 -3.68 -14.96
CA GLY A 112 -8.94 -4.90 -15.72
C GLY A 112 -9.73 -6.14 -15.26
N ASN A 113 -9.96 -6.31 -13.96
CA ASN A 113 -10.82 -7.37 -13.43
C ASN A 113 -12.22 -6.88 -13.04
N GLY A 114 -12.57 -5.64 -13.39
CA GLY A 114 -13.81 -5.00 -12.95
C GLY A 114 -15.06 -5.79 -13.34
N ASP A 115 -15.09 -6.36 -14.54
CA ASP A 115 -16.20 -7.20 -15.02
C ASP A 115 -16.35 -8.48 -14.18
N LYS A 116 -15.24 -9.18 -13.93
CA LYS A 116 -15.23 -10.40 -13.11
C LYS A 116 -15.61 -10.10 -11.65
N ILE A 117 -15.16 -8.97 -11.10
CA ILE A 117 -15.52 -8.54 -9.74
C ILE A 117 -17.01 -8.23 -9.63
N VAL A 118 -17.58 -7.52 -10.61
CA VAL A 118 -19.02 -7.23 -10.64
C VAL A 118 -19.84 -8.51 -10.73
N GLU A 119 -19.41 -9.49 -11.53
CA GLU A 119 -20.08 -10.79 -11.63
C GLU A 119 -19.98 -11.61 -10.33
N ALA A 120 -18.83 -11.59 -9.66
CA ALA A 120 -18.56 -12.43 -8.50
C ALA A 120 -19.12 -11.89 -7.18
N TYR A 121 -19.09 -10.57 -6.98
CA TYR A 121 -19.42 -9.92 -5.70
C TYR A 121 -20.66 -9.03 -5.74
N GLU A 122 -21.24 -8.79 -6.93
CA GLU A 122 -22.44 -7.95 -7.13
C GLU A 122 -22.43 -6.65 -6.29
N PRO A 123 -21.46 -5.73 -6.47
CA PRO A 123 -21.30 -4.57 -5.59
C PRO A 123 -22.56 -3.71 -5.50
N GLU A 124 -22.87 -3.18 -4.31
CA GLU A 124 -24.09 -2.37 -4.11
C GLU A 124 -24.05 -1.07 -4.94
N GLU A 125 -22.88 -0.42 -4.99
CA GLU A 125 -22.62 0.75 -5.80
C GLU A 125 -21.31 0.63 -6.59
N VAL A 126 -21.30 1.21 -7.79
CA VAL A 126 -20.10 1.34 -8.62
C VAL A 126 -19.92 2.81 -9.02
N TRP A 127 -18.78 3.40 -8.67
CA TRP A 127 -18.43 4.77 -9.01
C TRP A 127 -17.30 4.79 -10.05
N MET A 128 -17.44 5.64 -11.06
CA MET A 128 -16.41 5.88 -12.08
C MET A 128 -16.25 7.38 -12.31
N ASP A 129 -15.06 7.79 -12.75
CA ASP A 129 -14.72 9.18 -13.05
C ASP A 129 -15.52 9.78 -14.23
N GLY A 130 -16.24 8.94 -14.98
CA GLY A 130 -17.08 9.34 -16.11
C GLY A 130 -16.27 9.69 -17.37
N ASN A 131 -14.95 9.48 -17.36
CA ASN A 131 -14.12 9.66 -18.53
C ASN A 131 -14.16 8.39 -19.40
N GLU A 132 -14.07 8.59 -20.71
CA GLU A 132 -13.80 7.49 -21.62
C GLU A 132 -12.28 7.34 -21.77
N THR A 133 -11.80 6.16 -22.16
CA THR A 133 -10.41 6.06 -22.63
C THR A 133 -10.29 6.95 -23.87
N ASP A 134 -9.41 7.96 -23.82
CA ASP A 134 -9.09 8.77 -24.99
C ASP A 134 -8.66 7.82 -26.11
N GLY A 135 -9.58 7.57 -27.05
CA GLY A 135 -9.49 6.54 -28.09
C GLY A 135 -8.48 6.88 -29.17
N TYR A 136 -7.25 7.23 -28.79
CA TYR A 136 -6.14 7.41 -29.73
C TYR A 136 -5.54 6.04 -30.05
N ILE A 137 -6.21 5.37 -31.00
CA ILE A 137 -5.69 4.23 -31.78
C ILE A 137 -5.16 4.77 -33.11
#